data_AF-A0AA92DJ71-F1
#
_entry.id   AF-A0AA92DJ71-F1
#
_cell.length_a   1.000
_cell.length_b   1.000
_cell.length_c   1.000
_cell.angle_alpha   90.00
_cell.angle_beta   90.00
_cell.angle_gamma   90.00
#
_symmetry.space_group_name_H-M   'P 1'
#
loop_
_entity.id
_entity.type
_entity.pdbx_description
1 polymer ?
#
loop_
_entity_poly.entity_id
_entity_poly.type
_entity_poly.pdbx_seq_one_letter_code
_entity_poly.pdbx_strand_id
1 'polypeptide(L)' 'MPKLQYSSLSAVRGYLSQDQILLLLTADPGSGDVCVAEPGGSLEWLIAECYDLGLINPGDGPGKWRLSQDGWDAWAALQG' A
#
# COMPACT_ATOMS: atom_id res chain seq x y z
N MET A 1 -1.07 -14.38 -11.29
CA MET A 1 -0.77 -13.18 -12.12
C MET A 1 0.73 -12.96 -12.14
N PRO A 2 1.33 -12.46 -13.23
CA PRO A 2 2.74 -12.06 -13.22
C PRO A 2 2.97 -10.99 -12.15
N LYS A 3 4.13 -11.02 -11.49
CA LYS A 3 4.47 -10.07 -10.44
C LYS A 3 4.55 -8.66 -11.03
N LEU A 4 3.75 -7.73 -10.51
CA LEU A 4 3.79 -6.32 -10.89
C LEU A 4 5.13 -5.72 -10.45
N GLN A 5 5.75 -4.90 -11.31
CA GLN A 5 7.00 -4.23 -11.00
C GLN A 5 6.74 -2.72 -10.88
N TYR A 6 6.96 -2.19 -9.68
CA TYR A 6 6.72 -0.79 -9.34
C TYR A 6 7.99 0.07 -9.44
N SER A 7 8.72 -0.05 -10.56
CA SER A 7 10.05 0.56 -10.72
C SER A 7 10.04 2.04 -11.14
N SER A 8 8.86 2.63 -11.36
CA SER A 8 8.73 4.03 -11.79
C SER A 8 7.37 4.60 -11.45
N LEU A 9 7.29 5.93 -11.34
CA LEU A 9 6.03 6.66 -11.17
C LEU A 9 4.99 6.29 -12.23
N SER A 10 5.42 6.13 -13.49
CA SER A 10 4.54 5.74 -14.59
C SER A 10 3.99 4.32 -14.43
N ALA A 11 4.80 3.38 -13.96
CA ALA A 11 4.36 2.02 -13.67
C ALA A 11 3.33 2.01 -12.53
N VAL A 12 3.62 2.71 -11.42
CA VAL A 12 2.69 2.82 -10.28
C VAL A 12 1.36 3.41 -10.72
N ARG A 13 1.35 4.52 -11.46
CA ARG A 13 0.13 5.16 -11.97
C ARG A 13 -0.61 4.34 -13.03
N GLY A 14 0.05 3.39 -13.68
CA GLY A 14 -0.56 2.49 -14.67
C GLY A 14 -1.19 1.25 -14.04
N TYR A 15 -0.72 0.82 -12.87
CA TYR A 15 -1.19 -0.39 -12.20
C TYR A 15 -2.12 -0.14 -11.02
N LEU A 16 -1.90 0.96 -10.28
CA LEU A 16 -2.63 1.24 -9.05
C LEU A 16 -3.74 2.26 -9.28
N SER A 17 -4.85 2.09 -8.56
CA SER A 17 -5.90 3.10 -8.47
C SER A 17 -5.42 4.31 -7.66
N GLN A 18 -6.15 5.43 -7.79
CA GLN A 18 -5.84 6.63 -7.01
C GLN A 18 -5.96 6.37 -5.50
N ASP A 19 -6.96 5.60 -5.06
CA ASP A 19 -7.16 5.29 -3.64
C ASP A 19 -6.04 4.43 -3.08
N GLN A 20 -5.55 3.46 -3.87
CA GLN A 20 -4.40 2.63 -3.49
C GLN A 20 -3.13 3.47 -3.35
N ILE A 21 -2.88 4.38 -4.31
CA ILE A 21 -1.75 5.31 -4.23
C ILE A 21 -1.87 6.21 -2.99
N LEU A 22 -3.04 6.77 -2.72
CA LEU A 22 -3.27 7.62 -1.55
C LEU A 22 -3.02 6.85 -0.25
N LEU A 23 -3.46 5.60 -0.16
CA LEU A 23 -3.19 4.74 0.99
C LEU A 23 -1.68 4.56 1.20
N LEU A 24 -0.93 4.21 0.15
CA LEU A 24 0.53 4.03 0.24
C LEU A 24 1.21 5.31 0.76
N LEU A 25 0.76 6.48 0.29
CA LEU A 25 1.32 7.77 0.73
C LEU A 25 1.05 8.10 2.21
N THR A 26 0.16 7.37 2.90
CA THR A 26 -0.01 7.50 4.36
C THR A 26 1.03 6.74 5.17
N ALA A 27 1.85 5.91 4.53
CA ALA A 27 2.82 5.08 5.22
C ALA A 27 3.88 5.90 5.94
N ASP A 28 4.20 5.53 7.18
CA ASP A 28 5.32 6.08 7.91
C ASP A 28 6.64 5.72 7.19
N PRO A 29 7.52 6.69 6.88
CA PRO A 29 8.75 6.42 6.12
C PRO A 29 9.80 5.61 6.90
N GLY A 30 9.69 5.49 8.23
CA GLY A 30 10.60 4.73 9.06
C GLY A 30 10.14 3.28 9.29
N SER A 31 8.85 3.05 9.51
CA SER A 31 8.29 1.73 9.81
C SER A 31 7.51 1.10 8.66
N GLY A 32 7.05 1.90 7.70
CA GLY A 32 6.14 1.49 6.64
C GLY A 32 4.72 1.24 7.13
N ASP A 33 4.39 1.59 8.38
CA ASP A 33 3.04 1.39 8.90
C ASP A 33 2.07 2.35 8.20
N VAL A 34 0.96 1.79 7.71
CA VAL A 34 -0.05 2.50 6.94
C VAL A 34 -1.16 2.97 7.87
N CYS A 35 -1.55 4.23 7.74
CA CYS A 35 -2.61 4.79 8.56
C CYS A 35 -3.97 4.34 8.03
N VAL A 36 -4.60 3.40 8.73
CA VAL A 36 -5.97 2.96 8.46
C VAL A 36 -6.92 3.53 9.50
N ALA A 37 -8.11 3.96 9.05
CA ALA A 37 -9.18 4.30 9.96
C ALA A 37 -9.55 3.08 10.83
N GLU A 38 -10.08 3.35 12.03
CA GLU A 38 -10.48 2.33 13.01
C GLU A 38 -11.26 1.16 12.37
N PRO A 39 -11.07 -0.08 12.88
CA PRO A 39 -11.77 -1.26 12.38
C PRO A 39 -13.30 -1.04 12.37
N GLY A 40 -13.95 -1.38 11.25
CA GLY A 40 -15.36 -1.05 10.97
C GLY A 40 -15.57 0.24 10.16
N GLY A 41 -14.50 0.91 9.72
CA GLY A 41 -14.54 2.07 8.82
C GLY A 41 -14.72 1.71 7.33
N SER A 42 -15.03 2.72 6.51
CA SER A 42 -15.39 2.55 5.07
C SER A 42 -14.25 2.13 4.13
N LEU A 43 -13.09 1.72 4.65
CA LEU A 43 -11.86 1.47 3.88
C LEU A 43 -11.40 0.00 3.93
N GLU A 44 -12.18 -0.91 4.52
CA GLU A 44 -11.83 -2.35 4.57
C GLU A 44 -11.64 -2.95 3.16
N TRP A 45 -12.45 -2.53 2.19
CA TRP A 45 -12.32 -2.96 0.80
C TRP A 45 -10.96 -2.57 0.20
N LEU A 46 -10.47 -1.35 0.49
CA LEU A 46 -9.21 -0.84 -0.01
C LEU A 46 -8.02 -1.61 0.60
N ILE A 47 -8.15 -1.99 1.86
CA ILE A 47 -7.14 -2.81 2.54
C ILE A 47 -7.11 -4.23 1.98
N ALA A 48 -8.26 -4.84 1.75
CA ALA A 48 -8.31 -6.15 1.10
C ALA A 48 -7.67 -6.11 -0.30
N GLU A 49 -7.99 -5.11 -1.12
CA GLU A 49 -7.38 -4.95 -2.44
C GLU A 49 -5.86 -4.75 -2.39
N CYS A 50 -5.36 -3.87 -1.53
CA CYS A 50 -3.94 -3.64 -1.37
C CYS A 50 -3.21 -4.89 -0.85
N TYR A 51 -3.87 -5.69 0.01
CA TYR A 51 -3.34 -6.96 0.48
C TYR A 51 -3.27 -8.00 -0.66
N ASP A 52 -4.34 -8.12 -1.45
CA ASP A 52 -4.40 -9.06 -2.59
C ASP A 52 -3.40 -8.70 -3.70
N LEU A 53 -3.13 -7.40 -3.88
CA LEU A 53 -2.06 -6.89 -4.76
C LEU A 53 -0.65 -7.08 -4.18
N GLY A 54 -0.55 -7.56 -2.95
CA GLY A 54 0.71 -7.79 -2.25
C GLY A 54 1.43 -6.51 -1.86
N LEU A 55 0.73 -5.36 -1.77
CA LEU A 55 1.32 -4.06 -1.43
C LEU A 55 1.49 -3.87 0.08
N ILE A 56 0.65 -4.53 0.89
CA ILE A 56 0.68 -4.42 2.35
C ILE A 56 0.65 -5.80 3.00
N ASN A 57 1.12 -5.88 4.24
CA ASN A 57 1.10 -7.05 5.10
C ASN A 57 0.53 -6.68 6.48
N PRO A 58 0.04 -7.67 7.26
CA PRO A 58 -0.27 -7.46 8.67
C PRO A 58 0.94 -6.86 9.43
N GLY A 59 0.67 -5.85 10.23
CA GLY A 59 1.65 -5.21 11.12
C GLY A 59 1.72 -5.87 12.49
N ASP A 60 2.27 -5.15 13.48
CA ASP A 60 2.55 -5.70 14.82
C ASP A 60 1.30 -5.85 15.73
N GLY A 61 0.09 -5.67 15.21
CA GLY A 61 -1.13 -5.81 16.00
C GLY A 61 -2.41 -5.87 15.16
N PRO A 62 -3.54 -6.26 15.78
CA PRO A 62 -4.83 -6.33 15.10
C PRO A 62 -5.19 -4.98 14.45
N GLY A 63 -5.60 -5.01 13.19
CA GLY A 63 -5.96 -3.82 12.43
C GLY A 63 -4.78 -2.95 12.00
N LYS A 64 -3.54 -3.32 12.33
CA LYS A 64 -2.34 -2.62 11.84
C LYS A 64 -1.88 -3.24 10.54
N TRP A 65 -1.50 -2.39 9.59
CA TRP A 65 -0.99 -2.78 8.29
C TRP A 65 0.31 -2.05 8.00
N ARG A 66 1.19 -2.68 7.25
CA ARG A 66 2.45 -2.10 6.82
C ARG A 66 2.76 -2.42 5.38
N LEU A 67 3.57 -1.59 4.74
CA LEU A 67 4.07 -1.85 3.41
C LEU A 67 4.79 -3.21 3.35
N SER A 68 4.48 -3.98 2.31
CA SER A 68 5.31 -5.10 1.89
C SER A 68 6.55 -4.58 1.15
N GLN A 69 7.40 -5.49 0.66
CA GLN A 69 8.48 -5.09 -0.25
C GLN A 69 7.94 -4.40 -1.52
N ASP A 70 6.90 -4.95 -2.13
CA ASP A 70 6.32 -4.37 -3.34
C ASP A 70 5.61 -3.04 -3.03
N GLY A 71 5.03 -2.90 -1.84
CA GLY A 71 4.50 -1.63 -1.33
C GLY A 71 5.58 -0.57 -1.14
N TRP A 72 6.75 -0.95 -0.63
CA TRP A 72 7.91 -0.06 -0.54
C TRP A 72 8.43 0.36 -1.90
N ASP A 73 8.51 -0.57 -2.86
CA ASP A 73 8.93 -0.25 -4.22
C ASP A 73 7.97 0.77 -4.86
N ALA A 74 6.65 0.54 -4.71
CA ALA A 74 5.62 1.48 -5.17
C ALA A 74 5.68 2.84 -4.47
N TRP A 75 5.86 2.83 -3.15
CA TRP A 75 5.99 4.06 -2.35
C TRP A 75 7.22 4.86 -2.78
N ALA A 76 8.38 4.21 -2.91
CA ALA A 76 9.62 4.87 -3.34
C ALA A 76 9.48 5.49 -4.73
N ALA A 77 8.87 4.77 -5.67
CA ALA A 77 8.61 5.27 -7.01
C ALA A 77 7.65 6.48 -7.06
N LEU A 78 6.82 6.68 -6.04
CA LEU A 78 5.96 7.86 -5.91
C LEU A 78 6.71 9.12 -5.43
N GLN A 79 7.87 8.95 -4.78
CA GLN A 79 8.64 10.06 -4.20
C GLN A 79 9.62 10.74 -5.17
N GLY A 80 9.95 10.08 -6.28
CA GLY A 80 10.83 10.62 -7.33
C GLY A 80 12.28 10.18 -7.21
#